data_AF-A0A444Y0B2-F1
#
_entry.id   AF-A0A444Y0B2-F1
#
_cell.length_a   1.000
_cell.length_b   1.000
_cell.length_c   1.000
_cell.angle_alpha   90.00
_cell.angle_beta   90.00
_cell.angle_gamma   90.00
#
_symmetry.space_group_name_H-M   'P 1'
#
loop_
_entity.id
_entity.type
_entity.pdbx_description
1 polymer ?
#
loop_
_entity_poly.entity_id
_entity_poly.type
_entity_poly.pdbx_seq_one_letter_code
_entity_poly.pdbx_strand_id
1 'polypeptide(L)' 'MRQNLEIFDWELSKEESEKISQILQCRMFKGEAFVSENGPYKSLEELWDDDS' A
#
# COMPACT_ATOMS: atom_id res chain seq x y z
N MET A 1 -1.73 -13.03 -18.75
CA MET A 1 -2.58 -12.30 -17.78
C MET A 1 -3.89 -13.06 -17.49
N ARG A 2 -3.86 -14.40 -17.44
CA ARG A 2 -5.08 -15.22 -17.20
C ARG A 2 -5.19 -15.64 -15.73
N GLN A 3 -4.06 -15.91 -15.07
CA GLN A 3 -4.00 -16.40 -13.69
C GLN A 3 -4.59 -15.42 -12.67
N ASN A 4 -4.42 -14.11 -12.84
CA ASN A 4 -5.01 -13.11 -11.94
C ASN A 4 -6.55 -13.13 -11.94
N LEU A 5 -7.19 -13.73 -12.97
CA LEU A 5 -8.64 -13.87 -13.06
C LEU A 5 -9.15 -15.12 -12.34
N GLU A 6 -8.27 -16.08 -12.05
CA GLU A 6 -8.60 -17.39 -11.45
C GLU A 6 -8.53 -17.32 -9.89
N ILE A 7 -8.80 -16.15 -9.29
CA ILE A 7 -8.65 -15.91 -7.83
C ILE A 7 -9.93 -16.17 -7.01
N PHE A 8 -11.06 -16.47 -7.65
CA PHE A 8 -12.36 -16.56 -6.98
C PHE A 8 -12.70 -17.96 -6.45
N ASP A 9 -12.04 -19.00 -6.96
CA ASP A 9 -12.38 -20.40 -6.65
C ASP A 9 -11.63 -20.95 -5.41
N TRP A 10 -10.86 -20.12 -4.71
CA TRP A 10 -10.10 -20.51 -3.53
C TRP A 10 -10.00 -19.35 -2.53
N GLU A 11 -9.68 -19.68 -1.29
CA GLU A 11 -9.41 -18.72 -0.22
C GLU A 11 -8.14 -19.09 0.53
N LEU A 12 -7.50 -18.10 1.14
CA LEU A 12 -6.41 -18.33 2.08
C LEU A 12 -6.97 -18.89 3.38
N SER A 13 -6.24 -19.83 3.98
CA SER A 13 -6.51 -20.21 5.37
C SER A 13 -6.23 -19.03 6.32
N LYS A 14 -6.77 -19.16 7.54
CA LYS A 14 -6.50 -18.19 8.62
C LYS A 14 -4.99 -18.05 8.90
N GLU A 15 -4.26 -19.17 8.93
CA GLU A 15 -2.82 -19.18 9.19
C GLU A 15 -2.03 -18.47 8.07
N GLU A 16 -2.39 -18.70 6.81
CA GLU A 16 -1.74 -18.03 5.67
C GLU A 16 -2.02 -16.52 5.68
N SER A 17 -3.25 -16.14 6.00
CA SER A 17 -3.64 -14.74 6.16
C SER A 17 -2.85 -14.05 7.28
N GLU A 18 -2.66 -14.75 8.42
CA GLU A 18 -1.85 -14.27 9.55
C GLU A 18 -0.36 -14.15 9.21
N LYS A 19 0.20 -14.99 8.34
CA LYS A 19 1.59 -14.86 7.88
C LYS A 19 1.77 -13.65 6.97
N ILE A 20 0.80 -13.38 6.08
CA ILE A 20 0.85 -12.23 5.17
C ILE A 20 0.74 -10.91 5.96
N SER A 21 -0.08 -10.86 7.01
CA SER A 21 -0.22 -9.64 7.83
C SER A 21 1.05 -9.28 8.61
N GLN A 22 1.97 -10.23 8.81
CA GLN A 22 3.26 -10.00 9.47
C GLN A 22 4.33 -9.44 8.54
N ILE A 23 4.07 -9.35 7.23
CA ILE A 23 5.01 -8.75 6.29
C ILE A 23 5.18 -7.27 6.63
N LEU A 24 6.44 -6.82 6.74
CA LEU A 24 6.76 -5.42 6.99
C LEU A 24 6.15 -4.54 5.89
N GLN A 25 5.25 -3.65 6.28
CA GLN A 25 4.58 -2.75 5.35
C GLN A 25 5.49 -1.57 5.01
N CYS A 26 5.65 -1.29 3.72
CA CYS A 26 6.30 -0.07 3.24
C CYS A 26 5.65 0.40 1.94
N ARG A 27 5.56 1.72 1.76
CA ARG A 27 5.07 2.31 0.52
C ARG A 27 6.20 2.34 -0.51
N MET A 28 6.09 1.54 -1.57
CA MET A 28 7.11 1.47 -2.63
C MET A 28 7.25 2.80 -3.38
N PHE A 29 6.13 3.38 -3.83
CA PHE A 29 6.13 4.67 -4.50
C PHE A 29 5.62 5.75 -3.55
N LYS A 30 6.55 6.53 -3.01
CA LYS A 30 6.24 7.58 -2.03
C LYS A 30 5.57 8.80 -2.65
N GLY A 31 5.72 9.04 -3.96
CA GLY A 31 5.14 10.23 -4.60
C GLY A 31 5.90 11.53 -4.31
N GLU A 32 7.20 11.46 -3.99
CA GLU A 32 8.05 12.63 -3.68
C GLU A 32 8.01 13.71 -4.78
N ALA A 33 7.77 13.32 -6.03
CA ALA A 33 7.60 14.23 -7.16
C ALA A 33 6.40 15.19 -7.02
N PHE A 34 5.45 14.89 -6.13
CA PHE A 34 4.26 15.70 -5.86
C PHE A 34 4.40 16.57 -4.59
N VAL A 35 5.54 16.48 -3.89
CA VAL A 35 5.80 17.22 -2.65
C VAL A 35 6.68 18.43 -2.93
N SER A 36 6.29 19.59 -2.42
CA SER A 36 7.06 20.83 -2.53
C SER A 36 6.63 21.82 -1.45
N GLU A 37 7.58 22.58 -0.91
CA GLU A 37 7.32 23.62 0.09
C GLU A 37 6.31 24.67 -0.40
N ASN A 38 6.33 24.96 -1.71
CA ASN A 38 5.41 25.89 -2.36
C ASN A 38 4.23 25.18 -3.06
N GLY A 39 4.13 23.85 -2.91
CA GLY A 39 3.11 23.02 -3.52
C GLY A 39 1.88 22.82 -2.63
N PRO A 40 0.88 22.07 -3.13
CA PRO A 40 -0.31 21.73 -2.35
C PRO A 40 -0.02 20.79 -1.17
N TYR A 41 1.07 20.02 -1.24
CA TYR A 41 1.53 19.12 -0.19
C TYR A 41 2.97 19.45 0.17
N LYS A 42 3.22 19.78 1.43
CA LYS A 42 4.54 20.19 1.93
C LYS A 42 5.35 19.02 2.46
N SER A 43 4.70 17.89 2.72
CA SER A 43 5.36 16.66 3.17
C SER A 43 4.67 15.42 2.59
N LEU A 44 5.27 14.25 2.80
CA LEU A 44 4.67 12.98 2.41
C LEU A 44 3.46 12.64 3.28
N GLU A 45 3.49 13.02 4.55
CA GLU A 45 2.39 12.82 5.49
C GLU A 45 1.14 13.59 5.01
N GLU A 46 1.31 14.86 4.62
CA GLU A 46 0.24 15.66 4.03
C GLU A 46 -0.25 15.09 2.68
N LEU A 47 0.65 14.54 1.84
CA LEU A 47 0.27 13.94 0.55
C LEU A 47 -0.62 12.70 0.71
N TRP A 48 -0.41 11.94 1.79
CA TRP A 48 -1.04 10.64 1.98
C TRP A 48 -2.12 10.63 3.06
N ASP A 49 -2.52 11.81 3.56
CA ASP A 49 -3.45 11.98 4.67
C ASP A 49 -3.09 11.07 5.86
N ASP A 50 -1.79 10.96 6.15
CA ASP A 50 -1.29 10.12 7.24
C ASP A 50 -1.45 10.91 8.54
N ASP A 51 -2.65 10.85 9.12
CA ASP A 51 -2.90 11.33 10.49
C ASP A 51 -2.07 10.47 11.44
N SER A 52 -1.05 11.08 12.05
CA SER A 52 -0.14 10.44 13.00
C SER A 52 -0.84 9.86 14.22
#